data_AF-A0AAE2C1G4-F1
#
_entry.id   AF-A0AAE2C1G4-F1
#
_cell.length_a   1.000
_cell.length_b   1.000
_cell.length_c   1.000
_cell.angle_alpha   90.00
_cell.angle_beta   90.00
_cell.angle_gamma   90.00
#
_symmetry.space_group_name_H-M   'P 1'
#
loop_
_entity.id
_entity.type
_entity.pdbx_description
1 polymer ?
#
loop_
_entity_poly.entity_id
_entity_poly.type
_entity_poly.pdbx_seq_one_letter_code
_entity_poly.pdbx_strand_id
1 'polypeptide(L)'
;MVMGLVHLDRFPDCLKALVQAVCEIPTTAVEFWGNLVSFRKLCELCARVLSEALRAEHGKQEDTAAVVLKALAPLVLLSKSQVRSFALGFVVNDMVGMCESSSDIKIAVTNMPKYLVQRAPEKAEPRALAVDSIMEIVKALDFEFQSEFADYIIKMSQGKGQFRLLAVDLVPVLWVL
;
A
#
# COMPACT_ATOMS: atom_id res chain seq x y z
N MET A 1 19.18 -7.22 10.04
CA MET A 1 18.64 -6.65 11.30
C MET A 1 18.49 -7.77 12.32
N VAL A 2 18.34 -7.47 13.61
CA VAL A 2 18.09 -8.51 14.64
C VAL A 2 16.77 -9.26 14.43
N MET A 3 15.86 -8.76 13.58
CA MET A 3 14.61 -9.46 13.25
C MET A 3 14.84 -10.82 12.61
N GLY A 4 15.93 -11.04 11.87
CA GLY A 4 16.28 -12.39 11.36
C GLY A 4 16.55 -13.44 12.45
N LEU A 5 16.57 -13.05 13.73
CA LEU A 5 16.68 -13.95 14.88
C LEU A 5 15.32 -14.43 15.42
N VAL A 6 14.20 -13.93 14.88
CA VAL A 6 12.83 -14.29 15.29
C VAL A 6 12.00 -14.78 14.11
N HIS A 7 11.09 -15.70 14.37
CA HIS A 7 10.13 -16.23 13.39
C HIS A 7 8.74 -15.64 13.69
N LEU A 8 8.36 -14.58 12.96
CA LEU A 8 7.16 -13.79 13.25
C LEU A 8 5.85 -14.54 12.96
N ASP A 9 5.85 -15.54 12.07
CA ASP A 9 4.71 -16.44 11.82
C ASP A 9 4.24 -17.17 13.07
N ARG A 10 5.15 -17.46 14.00
CA ARG A 10 4.80 -18.13 15.26
C ARG A 10 4.02 -17.22 16.20
N PHE A 11 3.99 -15.92 15.94
CA PHE A 11 3.34 -14.91 16.77
C PHE A 11 2.56 -13.90 15.91
N PRO A 12 1.41 -14.30 15.32
CA PRO A 12 0.65 -13.46 14.40
C PRO A 12 0.24 -12.09 14.98
N ASP A 13 -0.05 -12.04 16.28
CA ASP A 13 -0.41 -10.78 16.94
C ASP A 13 0.81 -9.88 17.17
N CYS A 14 1.99 -10.46 17.41
CA CYS A 14 3.25 -9.70 17.46
C CYS A 14 3.60 -9.13 16.09
N LEU A 15 3.38 -9.89 15.00
CA LEU A 15 3.56 -9.39 13.64
C LEU A 15 2.64 -8.18 13.36
N LYS A 16 1.34 -8.31 13.67
CA LYS A 16 0.38 -7.21 13.50
C LYS A 16 0.79 -5.98 14.32
N ALA A 17 1.13 -6.18 15.60
CA ALA A 17 1.55 -5.10 16.48
C ALA A 17 2.82 -4.40 15.98
N LEU A 18 3.81 -5.17 15.51
CA LEU A 18 5.04 -4.64 14.91
C LEU A 18 4.72 -3.79 13.67
N VAL A 19 3.98 -4.35 12.71
CA VAL A 19 3.62 -3.66 11.47
C VAL A 19 2.85 -2.38 11.77
N GLN A 20 1.87 -2.44 12.68
CA GLN A 20 1.08 -1.30 13.07
C GLN A 20 1.95 -0.22 13.74
N ALA A 21 2.79 -0.59 14.71
CA ALA A 21 3.70 0.35 15.37
C ALA A 21 4.65 1.03 14.36
N VAL A 22 5.18 0.27 13.40
CA VAL A 22 6.05 0.82 12.36
C VAL A 22 5.30 1.79 11.43
N CYS A 23 4.02 1.57 11.15
CA CYS A 23 3.19 2.50 10.38
C CYS A 23 2.78 3.75 11.20
N GLU A 24 2.64 3.61 12.51
CA GLU A 24 2.31 4.71 13.42
C GLU A 24 3.50 5.67 13.62
N ILE A 25 4.75 5.17 13.61
CA ILE A 25 5.96 5.99 13.80
C ILE A 25 6.03 7.19 12.84
N PRO A 26 5.94 7.06 11.51
CA PRO A 26 5.92 8.20 10.60
C PRO A 26 4.70 9.11 10.82
N THR A 27 3.56 8.53 11.17
CA THR A 27 2.31 9.26 11.41
C THR A 27 2.43 10.19 12.61
N THR A 28 3.04 9.73 13.70
CA THR A 28 3.31 10.57 14.87
C THR A 28 4.46 11.54 14.59
N ALA A 29 5.54 11.08 13.97
CA ALA A 29 6.74 11.91 13.77
C ALA A 29 6.49 13.13 12.88
N VAL A 30 5.59 13.04 11.89
CA VAL A 30 5.30 14.16 10.97
C VAL A 30 4.74 15.38 11.69
N GLU A 31 4.08 15.19 12.85
CA GLU A 31 3.48 16.28 13.64
C GLU A 31 4.53 17.06 14.44
N PHE A 32 5.64 16.40 14.80
CA PHE A 32 6.66 16.96 15.70
C PHE A 32 7.97 17.34 15.00
N TRP A 33 8.24 16.78 13.80
CA TRP A 33 9.52 16.96 13.14
C TRP A 33 9.46 18.02 12.05
N GLY A 34 10.08 19.18 12.31
CA GLY A 34 10.26 20.24 11.31
C GLY A 34 11.37 19.99 10.28
N ASN A 35 12.18 18.93 10.44
CA ASN A 35 13.29 18.61 9.54
C ASN A 35 12.96 17.44 8.61
N LEU A 36 12.76 17.75 7.32
CA LEU A 36 12.46 16.78 6.26
C LEU A 36 13.55 15.72 6.05
N VAL A 37 14.82 16.05 6.27
CA VAL A 37 15.93 15.10 6.11
C VAL A 37 15.88 14.02 7.18
N SER A 38 15.63 14.41 8.44
CA SER A 38 15.47 13.46 9.53
C SER A 38 14.24 12.57 9.30
N PHE A 39 13.11 13.17 8.90
CA PHE A 39 11.88 12.42 8.63
C PHE A 39 12.08 11.36 7.54
N ARG A 40 12.79 11.69 6.46
CA ARG A 40 13.13 10.74 5.41
C ARG A 40 13.94 9.56 5.94
N LYS A 41 14.99 9.81 6.73
CA LYS A 41 15.80 8.74 7.35
C LYS A 41 14.96 7.84 8.26
N LEU A 42 14.01 8.41 8.99
CA LEU A 42 13.07 7.61 9.80
C LEU A 42 12.18 6.73 8.93
N CYS A 43 11.64 7.27 7.84
CA CYS A 43 10.85 6.52 6.87
C CYS A 43 11.67 5.38 6.22
N GLU A 44 12.93 5.63 5.87
CA GLU A 44 13.84 4.61 5.35
C GLU A 44 14.07 3.48 6.36
N LEU A 45 14.18 3.80 7.66
CA LEU A 45 14.28 2.79 8.72
C LEU A 45 12.96 2.00 8.86
N CYS A 46 11.81 2.67 8.80
CA CYS A 46 10.49 2.01 8.85
C CYS A 46 10.31 1.07 7.66
N ALA A 47 10.65 1.52 6.46
CA ALA A 47 10.65 0.69 5.25
C ALA A 47 11.53 -0.55 5.41
N ARG A 48 12.77 -0.41 5.92
CA ARG A 48 13.66 -1.55 6.17
C ARG A 48 13.07 -2.56 7.15
N VAL A 49 12.38 -2.10 8.19
CA VAL A 49 11.71 -3.00 9.15
C VAL A 49 10.57 -3.75 8.47
N LEU A 50 9.72 -3.07 7.69
CA LEU A 50 8.64 -3.72 6.94
C LEU A 50 9.18 -4.72 5.91
N SER A 51 10.23 -4.36 5.16
CA SER A 51 10.90 -5.25 4.21
C SER A 51 11.48 -6.49 4.87
N GLU A 52 12.11 -6.34 6.03
CA GLU A 52 12.64 -7.48 6.77
C GLU A 52 11.50 -8.38 7.28
N ALA A 53 10.38 -7.82 7.75
CA ALA A 53 9.20 -8.59 8.16
C ALA A 53 8.58 -9.40 6.99
N LEU A 54 8.73 -8.93 5.75
CA LEU A 54 8.21 -9.59 4.55
C LEU A 54 9.07 -10.76 4.06
N ARG A 55 10.22 -11.03 4.67
CA ARG A 55 11.08 -12.11 4.20
C ARG A 55 10.49 -13.49 4.53
N ALA A 56 10.83 -14.47 3.69
CA ALA A 56 10.30 -15.83 3.78
C ALA A 56 10.68 -16.57 5.08
N GLU A 57 11.73 -16.13 5.79
CA GLU A 57 12.11 -16.73 7.08
C GLU A 57 11.06 -16.50 8.18
N HIS A 58 10.15 -15.54 7.98
CA HIS A 58 9.06 -15.24 8.90
C HIS A 58 7.75 -15.94 8.56
N GLY A 59 7.74 -16.88 7.61
CA GLY A 59 6.58 -17.68 7.22
C GLY A 59 6.03 -17.32 5.84
N LYS A 60 4.72 -17.52 5.64
CA LYS A 60 4.05 -17.25 4.37
C LYS A 60 4.06 -15.76 4.07
N GLN A 61 4.73 -15.37 2.99
CA GLN A 61 4.88 -13.96 2.65
C GLN A 61 3.54 -13.33 2.24
N GLU A 62 2.59 -14.11 1.70
CA GLU A 62 1.25 -13.64 1.33
C GLU A 62 0.49 -13.09 2.56
N ASP A 63 0.52 -13.85 3.66
CA ASP A 63 -0.15 -13.46 4.92
C ASP A 63 0.47 -12.18 5.49
N THR A 64 1.80 -12.13 5.54
CA THR A 64 2.51 -10.95 6.06
C THR A 64 2.33 -9.73 5.15
N ALA A 65 2.40 -9.91 3.83
CA ALA A 65 2.15 -8.84 2.86
C ALA A 65 0.72 -8.30 3.00
N ALA A 66 -0.27 -9.16 3.20
CA ALA A 66 -1.64 -8.73 3.47
C ALA A 66 -1.74 -7.90 4.77
N VAL A 67 -1.02 -8.27 5.83
CA VAL A 67 -0.99 -7.49 7.09
C VAL A 67 -0.35 -6.12 6.86
N VAL A 68 0.80 -6.06 6.18
CA VAL A 68 1.51 -4.81 5.84
C VAL A 68 0.64 -3.89 4.98
N LEU A 69 0.08 -4.41 3.89
CA LEU A 69 -0.75 -3.62 2.98
C LEU A 69 -2.02 -3.10 3.66
N LYS A 70 -2.66 -3.90 4.53
CA LYS A 70 -3.82 -3.46 5.30
C LYS A 70 -3.48 -2.33 6.27
N ALA A 71 -2.30 -2.36 6.90
CA ALA A 71 -1.84 -1.30 7.80
C ALA A 71 -1.46 -0.02 7.05
N LEU A 72 -0.90 -0.15 5.85
CA LEU A 72 -0.54 1.00 5.00
C LEU A 72 -1.75 1.63 4.29
N ALA A 73 -2.82 0.86 4.04
CA ALA A 73 -4.00 1.33 3.31
C ALA A 73 -4.57 2.67 3.81
N PRO A 74 -4.83 2.89 5.12
CA PRO A 74 -5.29 4.19 5.59
C PRO A 74 -4.28 5.31 5.32
N LEU A 75 -2.96 5.03 5.39
CA LEU A 75 -1.90 6.02 5.13
C LEU A 75 -1.84 6.41 3.65
N VAL A 76 -2.01 5.44 2.75
CA VAL A 76 -2.09 5.66 1.30
C VAL A 76 -3.29 6.55 0.94
N LEU A 77 -4.40 6.42 1.67
CA LEU A 77 -5.64 7.19 1.46
C LEU A 77 -5.68 8.55 2.18
N LEU A 78 -4.61 8.95 2.87
CA LEU A 78 -4.55 10.25 3.52
C LEU A 78 -4.58 11.41 2.51
N SER A 79 -4.87 12.62 3.01
CA SER A 79 -4.58 13.83 2.25
C SER A 79 -3.07 13.96 1.96
N LYS A 80 -2.71 14.89 1.06
CA LYS A 80 -1.31 15.10 0.66
C LYS A 80 -0.44 15.38 1.89
N SER A 81 0.43 14.42 2.22
CA SER A 81 1.28 14.43 3.40
C SER A 81 2.55 13.60 3.17
N GLN A 82 3.59 13.84 3.96
CA GLN A 82 4.82 13.04 3.90
C GLN A 82 4.57 11.57 4.29
N VAL A 83 3.59 11.33 5.17
CA VAL A 83 3.16 9.98 5.59
C VAL A 83 2.56 9.22 4.42
N ARG A 84 1.70 9.87 3.63
CA ARG A 84 1.16 9.29 2.39
C ARG A 84 2.29 8.96 1.40
N SER A 85 3.23 9.89 1.20
CA SER A 85 4.37 9.69 0.31
C SER A 85 5.26 8.52 0.75
N PHE A 86 5.48 8.35 2.06
CA PHE A 86 6.16 7.17 2.60
C PHE A 86 5.39 5.88 2.29
N ALA A 87 4.11 5.81 2.63
CA ALA A 87 3.31 4.59 2.47
C ALA A 87 3.20 4.18 1.00
N LEU A 88 2.91 5.13 0.12
CA LEU A 88 2.82 4.89 -1.32
C LEU A 88 4.18 4.50 -1.92
N GLY A 89 5.25 5.21 -1.52
CA GLY A 89 6.61 4.92 -1.94
C GLY A 89 7.07 3.52 -1.53
N PHE A 90 6.71 3.06 -0.34
CA PHE A 90 7.03 1.70 0.10
C PHE A 90 6.29 0.63 -0.73
N VAL A 91 5.01 0.85 -1.03
CA VAL A 91 4.27 -0.10 -1.88
C VAL A 91 4.85 -0.13 -3.29
N VAL A 92 5.06 1.04 -3.90
CA VAL A 92 5.45 1.18 -5.31
C VAL A 92 6.92 0.85 -5.57
N ASN A 93 7.83 1.22 -4.67
CA ASN A 93 9.27 1.01 -4.91
C ASN A 93 9.76 -0.29 -4.27
N ASP A 94 9.37 -0.57 -3.02
CA ASP A 94 9.87 -1.74 -2.30
C ASP A 94 9.04 -2.99 -2.61
N MET A 95 7.72 -2.98 -2.34
CA MET A 95 6.91 -4.21 -2.46
C MET A 95 6.71 -4.66 -3.91
N VAL A 96 6.52 -3.72 -4.85
CA VAL A 96 6.49 -4.07 -6.29
C VAL A 96 7.84 -4.65 -6.73
N GLY A 97 8.97 -4.08 -6.30
CA GLY A 97 10.30 -4.64 -6.60
C GLY A 97 10.47 -6.07 -6.05
N MET A 98 9.88 -6.37 -4.89
CA MET A 98 9.90 -7.73 -4.32
C MET A 98 9.06 -8.74 -5.11
N CYS A 99 8.09 -8.30 -5.93
CA CYS A 99 7.23 -9.18 -6.72
C CYS A 99 8.00 -10.01 -7.75
N GLU A 100 9.18 -9.54 -8.20
CA GLU A 100 10.07 -10.29 -9.09
C GLU A 100 10.62 -11.56 -8.42
N SER A 101 10.76 -11.51 -7.10
CA SER A 101 11.37 -12.58 -6.28
C SER A 101 10.37 -13.42 -5.49
N SER A 102 9.11 -12.98 -5.40
CA SER A 102 8.08 -13.63 -4.59
C SER A 102 6.69 -13.51 -5.22
N SER A 103 6.15 -14.65 -5.66
CA SER A 103 4.76 -14.75 -6.14
C SER A 103 3.75 -14.44 -5.04
N ASP A 104 4.06 -14.79 -3.80
CA ASP A 104 3.20 -14.57 -2.63
C ASP A 104 3.01 -13.07 -2.36
N ILE A 105 4.11 -12.30 -2.43
CA ILE A 105 4.04 -10.83 -2.33
C ILE A 105 3.28 -10.26 -3.54
N LYS A 106 3.56 -10.78 -4.75
CA LYS A 106 2.87 -10.35 -5.98
C LYS A 106 1.36 -10.49 -5.88
N ILE A 107 0.85 -11.60 -5.35
CA ILE A 107 -0.59 -11.83 -5.13
C ILE A 107 -1.18 -10.75 -4.20
N ALA A 108 -0.49 -10.43 -3.10
CA ALA A 108 -0.98 -9.44 -2.15
C ALA A 108 -0.96 -8.02 -2.74
N VAL A 109 0.13 -7.62 -3.41
CA VAL A 109 0.29 -6.29 -4.00
C VAL A 109 -0.71 -6.07 -5.14
N THR A 110 -0.91 -7.05 -6.02
CA THR A 110 -1.92 -6.97 -7.10
C THR A 110 -3.35 -6.87 -6.56
N ASN A 111 -3.66 -7.40 -5.38
CA ASN A 111 -4.98 -7.20 -4.77
C ASN A 111 -5.16 -5.83 -4.08
N MET A 112 -4.07 -5.10 -3.81
CA MET A 112 -4.12 -3.84 -3.08
C MET A 112 -4.96 -2.75 -3.77
N PRO A 113 -4.86 -2.49 -5.08
CA PRO A 113 -5.72 -1.50 -5.76
C PRO A 113 -7.22 -1.78 -5.57
N LYS A 114 -7.65 -3.05 -5.69
CA LYS A 114 -9.04 -3.45 -5.48
C LYS A 114 -9.46 -3.23 -4.01
N TYR A 115 -8.57 -3.51 -3.06
CA TYR A 115 -8.80 -3.26 -1.64
C TYR A 115 -8.94 -1.76 -1.32
N LEU A 116 -8.10 -0.91 -1.92
CA LEU A 116 -8.17 0.55 -1.78
C LEU A 116 -9.45 1.13 -2.38
N VAL A 117 -9.91 0.63 -3.54
CA VAL A 117 -11.19 1.00 -4.14
C VAL A 117 -12.36 0.83 -3.17
N GLN A 118 -12.35 -0.25 -2.38
CA GLN A 118 -13.42 -0.52 -1.40
C GLN A 118 -13.42 0.43 -0.19
N ARG A 119 -12.31 1.15 0.03
CA ARG A 119 -12.10 2.03 1.19
C ARG A 119 -11.93 3.49 0.81
N ALA A 120 -11.94 3.80 -0.48
CA ALA A 120 -11.77 5.14 -0.98
C ALA A 120 -12.87 6.07 -0.41
N PRO A 121 -12.51 7.30 0.01
CA PRO A 121 -13.48 8.27 0.51
C PRO A 121 -14.53 8.64 -0.55
N GLU A 122 -15.74 9.00 -0.11
CA GLU A 122 -16.81 9.48 -1.01
C GLU A 122 -16.69 10.98 -1.33
N LYS A 123 -16.01 11.77 -0.51
CA LYS A 123 -15.87 13.22 -0.73
C LYS A 123 -14.92 13.49 -1.90
N ALA A 124 -15.27 14.44 -2.76
CA ALA A 124 -14.58 14.69 -4.04
C ALA A 124 -13.05 14.82 -3.93
N GLU A 125 -12.56 15.72 -3.08
CA GLU A 125 -11.11 15.97 -2.96
C GLU A 125 -10.34 14.75 -2.38
N PRO A 126 -10.73 14.16 -1.22
CA PRO A 126 -10.09 12.92 -0.75
C PRO A 126 -10.21 11.74 -1.71
N ARG A 127 -11.30 11.66 -2.47
CA ARG A 127 -11.49 10.63 -3.50
C ARG A 127 -10.53 10.79 -4.67
N ALA A 128 -10.29 12.01 -5.13
CA ALA A 128 -9.30 12.29 -6.17
C ALA A 128 -7.89 11.86 -5.71
N LEU A 129 -7.51 12.12 -4.45
CA LEU A 129 -6.23 11.66 -3.90
C LEU A 129 -6.16 10.13 -3.76
N ALA A 130 -7.28 9.47 -3.48
CA ALA A 130 -7.35 8.02 -3.50
C ALA A 130 -7.13 7.46 -4.92
N VAL A 131 -7.74 8.09 -5.93
CA VAL A 131 -7.55 7.76 -7.36
C VAL A 131 -6.08 7.88 -7.76
N ASP A 132 -5.42 8.99 -7.41
CA ASP A 132 -4.00 9.17 -7.70
C ASP A 132 -3.16 8.04 -7.10
N SER A 133 -3.40 7.69 -5.84
CA SER A 133 -2.62 6.66 -5.14
C SER A 133 -2.87 5.26 -5.70
N ILE A 134 -4.13 4.93 -6.00
CA ILE A 134 -4.50 3.66 -6.63
C ILE A 134 -3.81 3.53 -7.98
N MET A 135 -3.86 4.59 -8.80
CA MET A 135 -3.28 4.58 -10.13
C MET A 135 -1.76 4.57 -10.12
N GLU A 136 -1.11 5.17 -9.11
CA GLU A 136 0.34 5.08 -8.93
C GLU A 136 0.79 3.64 -8.67
N ILE A 137 0.03 2.89 -7.84
CA ILE A 137 0.29 1.45 -7.61
C ILE A 137 0.03 0.64 -8.88
N VAL A 138 -1.10 0.86 -9.56
CA VAL A 138 -1.44 0.13 -10.80
C VAL A 138 -0.39 0.35 -11.88
N LYS A 139 0.11 1.59 -12.04
CA LYS A 139 1.16 1.96 -13.00
C LYS A 139 2.49 1.24 -12.76
N ALA A 140 2.78 0.90 -11.51
CA ALA A 140 4.00 0.19 -11.14
C ALA A 140 3.93 -1.32 -11.43
N LEU A 141 2.73 -1.85 -11.66
CA LEU A 141 2.51 -3.28 -11.89
C LEU A 141 2.55 -3.64 -13.39
N ASP A 142 2.76 -4.91 -13.68
CA ASP A 142 2.82 -5.44 -15.05
C ASP A 142 1.53 -5.17 -15.84
N PHE A 143 1.65 -5.05 -17.16
CA PHE A 143 0.53 -4.76 -18.07
C PHE A 143 -0.64 -5.74 -17.92
N GLU A 144 -0.38 -7.03 -17.70
CA GLU A 144 -1.42 -8.03 -17.47
C GLU A 144 -2.32 -7.65 -16.29
N PHE A 145 -1.72 -7.19 -15.18
CA PHE A 145 -2.46 -6.74 -14.02
C PHE A 145 -3.20 -5.41 -14.29
N GLN A 146 -2.57 -4.48 -15.01
CA GLN A 146 -3.22 -3.21 -15.40
C GLN A 146 -4.50 -3.48 -16.21
N SER A 147 -4.44 -4.44 -17.14
CA SER A 147 -5.60 -4.89 -17.93
C SER A 147 -6.67 -5.54 -17.05
N GLU A 148 -6.30 -6.41 -16.11
CA GLU A 148 -7.26 -7.03 -15.19
C GLU A 148 -7.93 -5.98 -14.29
N PHE A 149 -7.18 -4.97 -13.86
CA PHE A 149 -7.71 -3.86 -13.08
C PHE A 149 -8.64 -2.96 -13.90
N ALA A 150 -8.35 -2.74 -15.18
CA ALA A 150 -9.25 -2.06 -16.12
C ALA A 150 -10.61 -2.77 -16.20
N ASP A 151 -10.61 -4.09 -16.40
CA ASP A 151 -11.83 -4.90 -16.42
C ASP A 151 -12.62 -4.80 -15.11
N TYR A 152 -11.91 -4.77 -13.98
CA TYR A 152 -12.53 -4.56 -12.66
C TYR A 152 -13.21 -3.18 -12.55
N ILE A 153 -12.58 -2.12 -13.06
CA ILE A 153 -13.19 -0.77 -13.09
C ILE A 153 -14.44 -0.75 -13.98
N ILE A 154 -14.42 -1.40 -15.14
CA ILE A 154 -15.61 -1.48 -15.99
C ILE A 154 -16.75 -2.20 -15.26
N LYS A 155 -16.47 -3.32 -14.58
CA LYS A 155 -17.47 -4.02 -13.76
C LYS A 155 -18.01 -3.14 -12.63
N MET A 156 -17.15 -2.39 -11.94
CA MET A 156 -17.58 -1.55 -10.81
C MET A 156 -18.46 -0.36 -11.25
N SER A 157 -18.28 0.13 -12.48
CA SER A 157 -19.12 1.18 -13.09
C SER A 157 -20.59 0.77 -13.30
N GLN A 158 -20.89 -0.52 -13.21
CA GLN A 158 -22.24 -1.08 -13.33
C GLN A 158 -22.86 -1.40 -11.95
N GLY A 159 -22.12 -1.17 -10.87
CA GLY A 159 -22.51 -1.54 -9.51
C GLY A 159 -23.13 -0.41 -8.67
N LYS A 160 -22.82 -0.42 -7.37
CA LYS A 160 -23.32 0.56 -6.38
C LYS A 160 -22.89 1.99 -6.73
N GLY A 161 -23.71 2.98 -6.37
CA GLY A 161 -23.47 4.41 -6.68
C GLY A 161 -22.06 4.91 -6.33
N GLN A 162 -21.57 4.59 -5.12
CA GLN A 162 -20.22 4.95 -4.68
C GLN A 162 -19.11 4.42 -5.61
N PHE A 163 -19.25 3.18 -6.11
CA PHE A 163 -18.27 2.57 -7.03
C PHE A 163 -18.38 3.15 -8.43
N ARG A 164 -19.59 3.53 -8.86
CA ARG A 164 -19.79 4.21 -10.14
C ARG A 164 -19.10 5.57 -10.17
N LEU A 165 -19.21 6.35 -9.10
CA LEU A 165 -18.52 7.64 -8.98
C LEU A 165 -17.00 7.46 -9.03
N LEU A 166 -16.46 6.53 -8.25
CA LEU A 166 -15.02 6.27 -8.27
C LEU A 166 -14.55 5.72 -9.63
N ALA A 167 -15.36 4.92 -10.32
CA ALA A 167 -15.04 4.44 -11.66
C ALA A 167 -14.95 5.60 -12.66
N VAL A 168 -15.86 6.56 -12.59
CA VAL A 168 -15.81 7.78 -13.42
C VAL A 168 -14.51 8.56 -13.19
N ASP A 169 -13.98 8.56 -11.97
CA ASP A 169 -12.72 9.23 -11.67
C ASP A 169 -11.48 8.40 -12.10
N LEU A 170 -11.55 7.06 -12.05
CA LEU A 170 -10.45 6.15 -12.43
C LEU A 170 -10.29 5.96 -13.95
N VAL A 171 -11.39 5.85 -14.69
CA VAL A 171 -11.39 5.55 -16.13
C VAL A 171 -10.56 6.56 -16.94
N PRO A 172 -10.69 7.89 -16.75
CA PRO A 172 -9.88 8.85 -17.48
C PRO A 172 -8.38 8.70 -17.22
N VAL A 173 -7.99 8.35 -15.99
CA VAL A 173 -6.57 8.20 -15.62
C VAL A 173 -5.98 6.91 -16.17
N LEU A 174 -6.79 5.86 -16.28
CA LEU A 174 -6.41 4.58 -16.89
C LEU A 174 -6.15 4.72 -18.40
N TRP A 175 -6.90 5.56 -19.12
CA TRP A 175 -6.67 5.79 -20.56
C TRP A 175 -5.40 6.57 -20.91
N VAL A 176 -4.67 7.06 -19.90
CA VAL A 176 -3.37 7.74 -20.07
C VAL A 176 -2.20 6.77 -19.75
N LEU A 177 -2.49 5.47 -19.54
CA LEU A 177 -1.49 4.39 -19.50
C LEU A 177 -1.05 4.04 -20.93
#